data_AF-A0A2S5M9J0-F1
#
_entry.id   AF-A0A2S5M9J0-F1
#
_cell.length_a   1.000
_cell.length_b   1.000
_cell.length_c   1.000
_cell.angle_alpha   90.00
_cell.angle_beta   90.00
_cell.angle_gamma   90.00
#
_symmetry.space_group_name_H-M   'P 1'
#
loop_
_entity.id
_entity.type
_entity.pdbx_description
1 polymer ?
#
loop_
_entity_poly.entity_id
_entity_poly.type
_entity_poly.pdbx_seq_one_letter_code
_entity_poly.pdbx_strand_id
1 'polypeptide(L)'
;MSLAGRWSGHRFGYAKVAKSAKSDRCKGGSCSLTFDIVACGTDWCGIVVNEAQVCGAVAMKLKGDHDPARRNAFGGTLELAKGSDPYTIEAWYRAPEVVAGENSDKPALSLIGDTGPELLMLRRSFPLQAELTRVSDATCTLEQATS
;
A
#
# COMPACT_ATOMS: atom_id res chain seq x y z
N MET A 1 7.50 -5.54 -14.15
CA MET A 1 6.19 -5.91 -13.56
C MET A 1 5.38 -4.63 -13.45
N SER A 2 4.10 -4.64 -13.83
CA SER A 2 3.27 -3.44 -13.78
C SER A 2 2.48 -3.42 -12.48
N LEU A 3 2.59 -2.32 -11.71
CA LEU A 3 1.73 -2.07 -10.56
C LEU A 3 0.45 -1.32 -10.95
N ALA A 4 0.27 -0.97 -12.23
CA ALA A 4 -0.87 -0.19 -12.69
C ALA A 4 -2.20 -0.88 -12.37
N GLY A 5 -3.09 -0.18 -11.67
CA GLY A 5 -4.41 -0.70 -11.35
C GLY A 5 -4.99 -0.15 -10.05
N ARG A 6 -6.23 -0.54 -9.77
CA ARG A 6 -6.85 -0.36 -8.46
C ARG A 6 -6.51 -1.52 -7.57
N TRP A 7 -6.00 -1.21 -6.39
CA TRP A 7 -5.60 -2.16 -5.37
C TRP A 7 -6.39 -1.87 -4.11
N SER A 8 -6.98 -2.90 -3.51
CA SER A 8 -7.77 -2.75 -2.29
C SER A 8 -7.48 -3.86 -1.30
N GLY A 9 -7.54 -3.55 -0.02
CA GLY A 9 -7.33 -4.52 1.04
C GLY A 9 -7.35 -3.87 2.41
N HIS A 10 -6.68 -4.47 3.38
CA HIS A 10 -6.71 -4.03 4.77
C HIS A 10 -5.30 -3.79 5.30
N ARG A 11 -5.18 -2.78 6.17
CA ARG A 11 -3.97 -2.62 7.00
C ARG A 11 -4.13 -3.30 8.34
N PHE A 12 -3.04 -3.89 8.80
CA PHE A 12 -2.88 -4.50 10.10
C PHE A 12 -1.81 -3.71 10.87
N GLY A 13 -2.10 -3.42 12.13
CA GLY A 13 -1.09 -2.95 13.08
C GLY A 13 -0.90 -3.99 14.16
N TYR A 14 0.33 -4.23 14.61
CA TYR A 14 0.56 -5.09 15.77
C TYR A 14 -0.08 -4.49 17.03
N ALA A 15 -1.17 -5.11 17.48
CA ALA A 15 -1.93 -4.68 18.64
C ALA A 15 -1.24 -5.06 19.97
N LYS A 16 -0.38 -4.18 20.48
CA LYS A 16 -0.32 -3.87 21.93
C LYS A 16 -0.80 -2.45 22.26
N VAL A 17 -1.32 -1.72 21.26
CA VAL A 17 -1.92 -0.38 21.45
C VAL A 17 -3.46 -0.43 21.48
N ALA A 18 -4.07 -1.62 21.33
CA ALA A 18 -5.53 -1.79 21.26
C ALA A 18 -6.28 -1.57 22.59
N LYS A 19 -5.59 -1.27 23.70
CA LYS A 19 -6.25 -0.93 24.98
C LYS A 19 -6.18 0.55 25.37
N SER A 20 -5.36 1.35 24.69
CA SER A 20 -5.28 2.81 24.91
C SER A 20 -5.55 3.62 23.65
N ALA A 21 -5.56 3.01 22.46
CA ALA A 21 -6.05 3.65 21.26
C ALA A 21 -7.58 3.61 21.20
N LYS A 22 -8.24 4.39 22.06
CA LYS A 22 -9.38 5.22 21.62
C LYS A 22 -8.85 6.24 20.61
N SER A 23 -8.18 5.80 19.56
CA SER A 23 -7.81 6.66 18.45
C SER A 23 -8.96 6.58 17.47
N ASP A 24 -9.64 7.70 17.31
CA ASP A 24 -10.63 8.04 16.29
C ASP A 24 -10.17 7.80 14.82
N ARG A 25 -9.17 6.95 14.55
CA ARG A 25 -8.52 6.76 13.24
C ARG A 25 -9.12 5.65 12.36
N CYS A 26 -9.96 4.78 12.90
CA CYS A 26 -10.86 3.91 12.13
C CYS A 26 -12.19 3.87 12.89
N LYS A 27 -13.02 4.92 12.75
CA LYS A 27 -14.33 5.00 13.42
C LYS A 27 -15.29 3.98 12.80
N GLY A 28 -15.35 2.77 13.37
CA GLY A 28 -16.42 1.80 13.10
C GLY A 28 -16.43 1.14 11.72
N GLY A 29 -15.56 1.54 10.80
CA GLY A 29 -15.32 0.89 9.50
C GLY A 29 -14.02 0.08 9.49
N SER A 30 -13.96 -0.94 8.63
CA SER A 30 -12.72 -1.68 8.36
C SER A 30 -11.58 -0.71 8.06
N CYS A 31 -10.37 -0.92 8.58
CA CYS A 31 -9.18 -0.16 8.17
C CYS A 31 -8.75 -0.58 6.75
N SER A 32 -9.66 -0.41 5.79
CA SER A 32 -9.47 -0.70 4.38
C SER A 32 -8.61 0.40 3.77
N LEU A 33 -7.80 0.00 2.81
CA LEU A 33 -7.00 0.88 1.98
C LEU A 33 -7.37 0.58 0.54
N THR A 34 -7.66 1.62 -0.23
CA THR A 34 -7.82 1.51 -1.68
C THR A 34 -6.94 2.55 -2.35
N PHE A 35 -6.10 2.08 -3.27
CA PHE A 35 -5.22 2.93 -4.07
C PHE A 35 -5.41 2.66 -5.55
N ASP A 36 -5.48 3.72 -6.32
CA ASP A 36 -5.18 3.66 -7.75
C ASP A 36 -3.69 3.92 -7.93
N ILE A 37 -2.97 2.87 -8.33
CA ILE A 37 -1.54 2.95 -8.59
C ILE A 37 -1.35 3.23 -10.08
N VAL A 38 -0.63 4.32 -10.37
CA VAL A 38 -0.32 4.79 -11.71
C VAL A 38 1.18 5.09 -11.83
N ALA A 39 1.69 5.09 -13.05
CA ALA A 39 3.09 5.49 -13.30
C ALA A 39 3.25 7.00 -13.06
N CYS A 40 4.31 7.41 -12.38
CA CYS A 40 4.68 8.80 -12.14
C CYS A 40 6.17 9.03 -12.44
N GLY A 41 6.52 8.95 -13.72
CA GLY A 41 7.92 8.96 -14.19
C GLY A 41 8.48 7.54 -14.27
N THR A 42 9.65 7.31 -13.65
CA THR A 42 10.24 5.96 -13.50
C THR A 42 9.66 5.16 -12.35
N ASP A 43 8.83 5.81 -11.53
CA ASP A 43 8.33 5.31 -10.26
C ASP A 43 6.80 5.12 -10.34
N TRP A 44 6.21 4.60 -9.27
CA TRP A 44 4.79 4.36 -9.12
C TRP A 44 4.21 5.26 -8.03
N CYS A 45 3.04 5.82 -8.28
CA CYS A 45 2.33 6.68 -7.34
C CYS A 45 0.96 6.07 -7.04
N GLY A 46 0.64 5.93 -5.75
CA GLY A 46 -0.67 5.48 -5.28
C GLY A 46 -1.53 6.65 -4.85
N ILE A 47 -2.66 6.82 -5.53
CA ILE A 47 -3.70 7.81 -5.23
C ILE A 47 -4.75 7.15 -4.36
N VAL A 48 -5.10 7.77 -3.23
CA VAL A 48 -6.15 7.24 -2.35
C VAL A 48 -7.48 7.27 -3.08
N VAL A 49 -8.25 6.19 -3.01
CA VAL A 49 -9.64 6.15 -3.46
C VAL A 49 -10.53 5.94 -2.23
N ASN A 50 -11.44 6.86 -1.98
CA ASN A 50 -12.35 6.74 -0.85
C ASN A 50 -13.54 5.80 -1.17
N GLU A 51 -14.40 5.57 -0.18
CA GLU A 51 -15.56 4.68 -0.33
C GLU A 51 -16.54 5.14 -1.42
N ALA A 52 -16.65 6.46 -1.65
CA ALA A 52 -17.45 7.05 -2.71
C ALA A 52 -16.79 6.97 -4.10
N GLN A 53 -15.67 6.23 -4.25
CA GLN A 53 -14.89 6.09 -5.47
C GLN A 53 -14.30 7.41 -6.00
N VAL A 54 -14.07 8.37 -5.09
CA VAL A 54 -13.47 9.66 -5.42
C VAL A 54 -11.96 9.62 -5.21
N CYS A 55 -11.23 10.17 -6.18
CA CYS A 55 -9.78 10.31 -6.15
C CYS A 55 -9.34 11.36 -5.13
N GLY A 56 -8.48 10.96 -4.20
CA GLY A 56 -7.88 11.82 -3.18
C GLY A 56 -6.46 12.26 -3.54
N ALA A 57 -5.63 12.43 -2.51
CA ALA A 57 -4.23 12.78 -2.66
C ALA A 57 -3.36 11.60 -3.11
N VAL A 58 -2.19 11.92 -3.68
CA VAL A 58 -1.09 10.96 -3.80
C VAL A 58 -0.56 10.67 -2.40
N ALA A 59 -0.81 9.48 -1.91
CA ALA A 59 -0.39 9.04 -0.57
C ALA A 59 0.82 8.12 -0.61
N MET A 60 1.09 7.47 -1.75
CA MET A 60 2.13 6.47 -1.86
C MET A 60 3.06 6.78 -3.02
N LYS A 61 4.36 6.59 -2.81
CA LYS A 61 5.39 6.61 -3.85
C LYS A 61 6.22 5.35 -3.72
N LEU A 62 6.39 4.61 -4.80
CA LEU A 62 7.10 3.33 -4.85
C LEU A 62 8.09 3.34 -5.99
N LYS A 63 9.32 2.91 -5.72
CA LYS A 63 10.38 2.74 -6.69
C LYS A 63 10.82 1.29 -6.70
N GLY A 64 10.98 0.71 -7.90
CA GLY A 64 11.48 -0.66 -8.03
C GLY A 64 12.87 -0.81 -7.42
N ASP A 65 13.12 -1.96 -6.79
CA ASP A 65 14.44 -2.27 -6.25
C ASP A 65 15.50 -2.30 -7.37
N HIS A 66 16.72 -1.87 -7.03
CA HIS A 66 17.85 -1.87 -7.95
C HIS A 66 18.48 -3.26 -8.11
N ASP A 67 18.28 -4.15 -7.12
CA ASP A 67 18.74 -5.54 -7.17
C ASP A 67 17.89 -6.37 -8.15
N PRO A 68 18.49 -6.93 -9.23
CA PRO A 68 17.79 -7.79 -10.17
C PRO A 68 17.19 -9.08 -9.55
N ALA A 69 17.64 -9.50 -8.37
CA ALA A 69 17.05 -10.62 -7.63
C ALA A 69 15.74 -10.24 -6.92
N ARG A 70 15.51 -8.94 -6.69
CA ARG A 70 14.34 -8.37 -5.99
C ARG A 70 13.41 -7.62 -6.96
N ARG A 71 13.26 -8.12 -8.20
CA ARG A 71 12.43 -7.48 -9.26
C ARG A 71 10.95 -7.28 -8.91
N ASN A 72 10.45 -7.96 -7.88
CA ASN A 72 9.10 -7.82 -7.37
C ASN A 72 9.01 -6.94 -6.11
N ALA A 73 10.14 -6.42 -5.61
CA ALA A 73 10.19 -5.53 -4.46
C ALA A 73 10.25 -4.06 -4.90
N PHE A 74 9.64 -3.21 -4.07
CA PHE A 74 9.56 -1.78 -4.29
C PHE A 74 9.77 -1.06 -2.96
N GLY A 75 10.74 -0.15 -2.89
CA GLY A 75 10.96 0.72 -1.73
C GLY A 75 10.25 2.05 -1.91
N GLY A 76 9.81 2.68 -0.83
CA GLY A 76 9.09 3.95 -0.97
C GLY A 76 8.56 4.56 0.32
N THR A 77 7.57 5.43 0.16
CA THR A 77 6.92 6.15 1.25
C THR A 77 5.41 6.02 1.17
N LEU A 78 4.74 5.95 2.33
CA LEU A 78 3.28 5.99 2.45
C LEU A 78 2.83 6.98 3.52
N GLU A 79 1.98 7.90 3.14
CA GLU A 79 1.30 8.83 4.03
C GLU A 79 -0.16 8.39 4.22
N LEU A 80 -0.53 7.96 5.44
CA LEU A 80 -1.87 7.40 5.69
C LEU A 80 -2.98 8.46 5.74
N ALA A 81 -2.62 9.70 6.04
CA ALA A 81 -3.52 10.85 6.06
C ALA A 81 -2.73 12.11 5.71
N LYS A 82 -3.37 13.04 4.99
CA LYS A 82 -2.74 14.29 4.57
C LYS A 82 -2.08 15.02 5.76
N GLY A 83 -0.80 15.34 5.63
CA GLY A 83 0.03 16.00 6.64
C GLY A 83 0.51 15.10 7.78
N SER A 84 0.28 13.79 7.70
CA SER A 84 0.84 12.84 8.69
C SER A 84 2.29 12.48 8.36
N ASP A 85 3.04 12.06 9.39
CA ASP A 85 4.40 11.56 9.17
C ASP A 85 4.37 10.35 8.22
N PRO A 86 5.16 10.37 7.13
CA PRO A 86 5.17 9.28 6.18
C PRO A 86 5.85 8.04 6.79
N TYR A 87 5.31 6.88 6.47
CA TYR A 87 6.00 5.61 6.67
C TYR A 87 7.02 5.40 5.57
N THR A 88 8.21 4.97 5.92
CA THR A 88 9.11 4.30 4.98
C THR A 88 8.59 2.89 4.79
N ILE A 89 8.33 2.50 3.54
CA ILE A 89 7.70 1.22 3.20
C ILE A 89 8.51 0.39 2.22
N GLU A 90 8.28 -0.92 2.28
CA GLU A 90 8.70 -1.88 1.25
C GLU A 90 7.46 -2.67 0.86
N ALA A 91 7.24 -2.78 -0.44
CA ALA A 91 6.14 -3.48 -1.03
C ALA A 91 6.65 -4.63 -1.90
N TRP A 92 5.98 -5.78 -1.84
CA TRP A 92 6.28 -6.93 -2.68
C TRP A 92 5.08 -7.32 -3.52
N TYR A 93 5.29 -7.34 -4.82
CA TYR A 93 4.34 -7.89 -5.78
C TYR A 93 4.39 -9.41 -5.73
N ARG A 94 3.23 -10.02 -5.60
CA ARG A 94 3.01 -11.46 -5.79
C ARG A 94 2.18 -11.66 -7.04
N ALA A 95 2.74 -12.39 -8.00
CA ALA A 95 2.00 -12.80 -9.19
C ALA A 95 0.84 -13.72 -8.78
N PRO A 96 -0.26 -13.77 -9.57
CA PRO A 96 -1.28 -14.78 -9.41
C PRO A 96 -0.61 -16.17 -9.47
N GLU A 97 -0.93 -17.01 -8.50
CA GLU A 97 -0.44 -18.39 -8.45
C GLU A 97 -1.64 -19.33 -8.52
N VAL A 98 -1.62 -20.25 -9.48
CA VAL A 98 -2.61 -21.33 -9.55
C VAL A 98 -2.10 -22.46 -8.67
N VAL A 99 -2.48 -22.45 -7.39
CA VAL A 99 -2.18 -23.57 -6.48
C VAL A 99 -3.38 -24.52 -6.50
N ALA A 100 -3.11 -25.81 -6.71
CA ALA A 100 -4.09 -26.87 -6.93
C ALA A 100 -5.34 -26.77 -6.01
N GLY A 101 -6.41 -26.18 -6.53
CA GLY A 101 -7.73 -26.12 -5.88
C GLY A 101 -8.10 -24.80 -5.20
N GLU A 102 -7.17 -23.86 -5.04
CA GLU A 102 -7.45 -22.51 -4.54
C GLU A 102 -6.88 -21.46 -5.49
N ASN A 103 -7.78 -20.83 -6.22
CA ASN A 103 -7.47 -19.74 -7.11
C ASN A 103 -7.23 -18.45 -6.33
N SER A 104 -5.97 -18.04 -6.17
CA SER A 104 -5.67 -16.61 -6.05
C SER A 104 -5.46 -16.05 -7.46
N ASP A 105 -6.56 -15.92 -8.22
CA ASP A 105 -6.55 -15.48 -9.63
C ASP A 105 -6.09 -14.02 -9.82
N LYS A 106 -5.74 -13.33 -8.73
CA LYS A 106 -5.47 -11.89 -8.71
C LYS A 106 -4.10 -11.61 -8.12
N PRO A 107 -3.32 -10.69 -8.71
CA PRO A 107 -2.07 -10.25 -8.12
C PRO A 107 -2.29 -9.64 -6.73
N ALA A 108 -1.32 -9.84 -5.84
CA ALA A 108 -1.31 -9.23 -4.52
C ALA A 108 -0.09 -8.30 -4.35
N LEU A 109 -0.26 -7.28 -3.52
CA LEU A 109 0.79 -6.35 -3.12
C LEU A 109 0.83 -6.33 -1.59
N SER A 110 1.87 -6.94 -1.04
CA SER A 110 2.13 -6.97 0.41
C SER A 110 2.97 -5.74 0.77
N LEU A 111 2.60 -5.00 1.80
CA LEU A 111 3.32 -3.81 2.26
C LEU A 111 3.73 -4.00 3.72
N ILE A 112 4.96 -3.60 4.03
CA ILE A 112 5.39 -3.33 5.40
C ILE A 112 5.89 -1.90 5.50
N GLY A 113 5.82 -1.32 6.69
CA GLY A 113 6.31 0.03 6.92
C GLY A 113 6.72 0.33 8.34
N ASP A 114 7.64 1.27 8.45
CA ASP A 114 8.16 1.80 9.70
C ASP A 114 8.10 3.34 9.66
N THR A 115 8.06 3.97 10.83
CA THR A 115 8.06 5.44 10.96
C THR A 115 9.48 6.00 11.03
N GLY A 116 10.51 5.16 10.94
CA GLY A 116 11.91 5.55 10.86
C GLY A 116 12.33 5.91 9.42
N PRO A 117 13.52 6.54 9.25
CA PRO A 117 14.03 6.92 7.93
C PRO A 117 14.38 5.71 7.04
N GLU A 118 14.59 4.53 7.64
CA GLU A 118 14.90 3.29 6.95
C GLU A 118 14.11 2.13 7.56
N LEU A 119 13.83 1.12 6.74
CA LEU A 119 13.31 -0.16 7.23
C LEU A 119 14.42 -0.93 7.91
N LEU A 120 14.30 -1.10 9.22
CA LEU A 120 15.19 -1.96 9.98
C LEU A 120 14.83 -3.43 9.71
N MET A 121 15.52 -4.05 8.75
CA MET A 121 15.25 -5.45 8.32
C MET A 121 15.31 -6.48 9.46
N LEU A 122 16.03 -6.21 10.55
CA LEU A 122 16.11 -7.09 11.74
C LEU A 122 14.97 -6.86 12.75
N ARG A 123 14.00 -6.00 12.44
CA ARG A 123 12.88 -5.71 13.33
C ARG A 123 11.87 -6.84 13.25
N ARG A 124 11.52 -7.41 14.41
CA ARG A 124 10.58 -8.55 14.52
C ARG A 124 9.13 -8.17 14.19
N SER A 125 8.81 -6.88 14.12
CA SER A 125 7.48 -6.38 13.82
C SER A 125 7.55 -4.99 13.17
N PHE A 126 6.66 -4.76 12.21
CA PHE A 126 6.52 -3.48 11.52
C PHE A 126 5.24 -2.77 11.99
N PRO A 127 5.30 -1.46 12.31
CA PRO A 127 4.13 -0.67 12.69
C PRO A 127 3.01 -0.65 11.65
N LEU A 128 3.37 -0.72 10.36
CA LEU A 128 2.45 -0.85 9.25
C LEU A 128 2.64 -2.21 8.59
N GLN A 129 1.54 -2.92 8.38
CA GLN A 129 1.44 -4.02 7.43
C GLN A 129 0.16 -3.86 6.64
N ALA A 130 0.16 -4.21 5.36
CA ALA A 130 -1.05 -4.27 4.56
C ALA A 130 -0.93 -5.34 3.48
N GLU A 131 -2.07 -5.94 3.15
CA GLU A 131 -2.18 -6.84 1.99
C GLU A 131 -3.25 -6.25 1.08
N LEU A 132 -2.86 -5.95 -0.16
CA LEU A 132 -3.75 -5.40 -1.18
C LEU A 132 -3.88 -6.40 -2.33
N THR A 133 -5.09 -6.52 -2.86
CA THR A 133 -5.37 -7.33 -4.04
C THR A 133 -5.76 -6.40 -5.18
N ARG A 134 -5.29 -6.69 -6.41
CA ARG A 134 -5.72 -5.93 -7.60
C ARG A 134 -7.20 -6.21 -7.88
N VAL A 135 -8.04 -5.19 -7.88
CA VAL A 135 -9.50 -5.33 -8.07
C VAL A 135 -9.98 -4.90 -9.46
N SER A 136 -9.32 -3.91 -10.07
CA SER A 136 -9.65 -3.40 -11.41
C SER A 136 -8.48 -2.60 -11.99
N ASP A 137 -8.69 -1.96 -13.14
CA ASP A 137 -7.80 -0.91 -13.62
C ASP A 137 -7.96 0.37 -12.78
N ALA A 138 -6.93 1.21 -12.79
CA ALA A 138 -6.94 2.51 -12.13
C ALA A 138 -7.83 3.48 -12.93
N THR A 139 -8.67 4.24 -12.23
CA THR A 139 -9.49 5.29 -12.84
C THR A 139 -8.99 6.69 -12.50
N CYS A 140 -8.28 6.84 -11.38
CA CYS A 140 -7.67 8.10 -10.97
C CYS A 140 -6.38 8.36 -11.76
N THR A 141 -6.20 9.60 -12.20
CA THR A 141 -4.95 10.09 -12.81
C THR A 141 -4.24 11.06 -11.88
N LEU A 142 -2.94 11.29 -12.11
CA LEU A 142 -2.16 12.24 -11.32
C LEU A 142 -2.70 13.67 -11.39
N GLU A 143 -3.30 14.07 -12.51
CA GLU A 143 -3.90 15.39 -12.69
C GLU A 143 -5.14 15.60 -11.80
N GLN A 144 -5.84 14.51 -11.48
CA GLN A 144 -7.02 14.53 -10.61
C GLN A 144 -6.66 14.40 -9.14
N ALA A 145 -5.41 14.06 -8.82
CA ALA A 145 -4.97 13.89 -7.45
C ALA A 145 -4.93 15.26 -6.75
N THR A 146 -5.67 15.39 -5.66
CA THR A 146 -5.77 16.65 -4.91
C THR A 146 -4.63 16.71 -3.89
N SER A 147 -3.71 17.67 -4.05
CA SER A 147 -2.61 17.90 -3.10
C SER A 147 -3.12 18.33 -1.74
#